data_AF-A0A1N7HC80-F1
#
_entry.id   AF-A0A1N7HC80-F1
#
_cell.length_a   1.000
_cell.length_b   1.000
_cell.length_c   1.000
_cell.angle_alpha   90.00
_cell.angle_beta   90.00
_cell.angle_gamma   90.00
#
_symmetry.space_group_name_H-M   'P 1'
#
loop_
_entity.id
_entity.type
_entity.pdbx_description
1 polymer ?
#
loop_
_entity_poly.entity_id
_entity_poly.type
_entity_poly.pdbx_seq_one_letter_code
_entity_poly.pdbx_strand_id
1 'polypeptide(L)'
;MRTQLVTGLPPLLLLFMIAAFCVGAGVFYRVGMRRRSHVAMISWGVAGALVMAIGWGAYAVQAPPVAAIFTGLILPIWLFGGLLGMIVGLARQALRK
;
A
#
# COMPACT_ATOMS: atom_id res chain seq x y z
N MET A 1 21.17 3.19 -32.36
CA MET A 1 20.36 3.88 -31.34
C MET A 1 19.45 2.87 -30.68
N ARG A 2 19.68 2.57 -29.40
CA ARG A 2 19.02 1.50 -28.64
C ARG A 2 17.92 2.13 -27.77
N THR A 3 16.73 2.32 -28.36
CA THR A 3 15.53 2.85 -27.69
C THR A 3 14.42 1.81 -27.76
N GLN A 4 14.55 0.73 -26.99
CA GLN A 4 13.51 -0.31 -26.85
C GLN A 4 13.59 -0.86 -25.42
N LEU A 5 12.44 -0.88 -24.72
CA LEU A 5 12.15 -1.57 -23.45
C LEU A 5 12.48 -0.86 -22.11
N VAL A 6 12.03 0.39 -21.95
CA VAL A 6 11.67 0.91 -20.59
C VAL A 6 10.18 0.68 -20.27
N THR A 7 9.40 0.08 -21.19
CA THR A 7 7.93 -0.03 -21.10
C THR A 7 7.44 -1.45 -20.77
N GLY A 8 8.13 -2.16 -19.88
CA GLY A 8 7.93 -3.59 -19.62
C GLY A 8 7.10 -3.98 -18.40
N LEU A 9 6.35 -3.08 -17.77
CA LEU A 9 5.32 -3.53 -16.83
C LEU A 9 4.08 -3.97 -17.63
N PRO A 10 3.66 -5.24 -17.58
CA PRO A 10 2.46 -5.67 -18.28
C PRO A 10 1.27 -4.84 -17.78
N PRO A 11 0.38 -4.34 -18.66
CA PRO A 11 -0.71 -3.44 -18.28
C PRO A 11 -1.61 -4.02 -17.16
N LEU A 12 -1.68 -5.34 -17.06
CA LEU A 12 -2.33 -6.04 -15.94
C LEU A 12 -1.68 -5.73 -14.58
N LEU A 13 -0.35 -5.72 -14.48
CA LEU A 13 0.36 -5.41 -13.24
C LEU A 13 0.09 -3.97 -12.78
N LEU A 14 0.06 -3.03 -13.73
CA LEU A 14 -0.31 -1.64 -13.45
C LEU A 14 -1.75 -1.54 -12.90
N LEU A 15 -2.71 -2.25 -13.51
CA LEU A 15 -4.09 -2.31 -13.01
C LEU A 15 -4.17 -2.88 -11.59
N PHE A 16 -3.41 -3.94 -11.30
CA PHE A 16 -3.32 -4.50 -9.95
C PHE A 16 -2.73 -3.51 -8.94
N MET A 17 -1.70 -2.76 -9.33
CA MET A 17 -1.11 -1.72 -8.47
C MET A 17 -2.11 -0.60 -8.18
N ILE A 18 -2.82 -0.11 -9.20
CA ILE A 18 -3.85 0.93 -9.03
C ILE A 18 -4.97 0.40 -8.12
N ALA A 19 -5.42 -0.84 -8.34
CA ALA A 19 -6.44 -1.46 -7.49
C ALA A 19 -5.96 -1.58 -6.04
N ALA A 20 -4.74 -2.07 -5.80
CA ALA A 20 -4.16 -2.19 -4.48
C ALA A 20 -4.04 -0.82 -3.78
N PHE A 21 -3.59 0.20 -4.50
CA PHE A 21 -3.54 1.58 -4.03
C PHE A 21 -4.94 2.08 -3.60
N CYS A 22 -5.93 1.94 -4.49
CA CYS A 22 -7.31 2.38 -4.23
C CYS A 22 -7.94 1.65 -3.05
N VAL A 23 -7.71 0.34 -2.91
CA VAL A 23 -8.19 -0.47 -1.79
C VAL A 23 -7.55 0.01 -0.49
N GLY A 24 -6.23 0.19 -0.47
CA GLY A 24 -5.51 0.75 0.68
C GLY A 24 -6.09 2.10 1.09
N ALA A 25 -6.21 3.03 0.13
CA ALA A 25 -6.77 4.35 0.37
C ALA A 25 -8.19 4.30 0.93
N GLY A 26 -9.08 3.49 0.35
CA GLY A 26 -10.47 3.38 0.80
C GLY A 26 -10.61 2.80 2.21
N VAL A 27 -9.86 1.75 2.54
CA VAL A 27 -9.89 1.10 3.86
C VAL A 27 -9.40 2.07 4.93
N PHE A 28 -8.22 2.66 4.75
CA PHE A 28 -7.63 3.54 5.76
C PHE A 28 -8.30 4.91 5.84
N TYR A 29 -8.93 5.38 4.76
CA TYR A 29 -9.82 6.54 4.82
C TYR A 29 -10.98 6.30 5.80
N ARG A 30 -11.67 5.16 5.69
CA ARG A 30 -12.76 4.82 6.61
C ARG A 30 -12.26 4.67 8.05
N VAL A 31 -11.08 4.09 8.24
CA VAL A 31 -10.44 3.96 9.57
C VAL A 31 -10.14 5.34 10.16
N GLY A 32 -9.47 6.20 9.38
CA GLY A 32 -9.16 7.58 9.76
C GLY A 32 -10.40 8.43 10.03
N MET A 33 -11.53 8.14 9.36
CA MET A 33 -12.78 8.84 9.58
C MET A 33 -13.61 8.36 10.78
N ARG A 34 -13.43 7.13 11.26
CA ARG A 34 -14.27 6.53 12.32
C ARG A 34 -13.58 6.37 13.67
N ARG A 35 -12.25 6.29 13.69
CA ARG A 35 -11.48 6.06 14.93
C ARG A 35 -10.77 7.33 15.39
N ARG A 36 -10.32 7.33 16.66
CA ARG A 36 -9.40 8.36 17.17
C ARG A 36 -8.10 8.31 16.37
N SER A 37 -7.55 9.47 16.03
CA SER A 37 -6.32 9.64 15.22
C SER A 37 -5.17 8.74 15.69
N HIS A 38 -4.95 8.67 17.01
CA HIS A 38 -3.89 7.84 17.60
C HIS A 38 -4.07 6.34 17.31
N VAL A 39 -5.30 5.82 17.46
CA VAL A 39 -5.62 4.40 17.19
C VAL A 39 -5.50 4.10 15.70
N ALA A 40 -5.91 5.05 14.87
CA ALA A 40 -5.79 4.95 13.42
C ALA A 40 -4.30 4.83 13.03
N MET A 41 -3.45 5.73 13.52
CA MET A 41 -2.02 5.75 13.23
C MET A 41 -1.30 4.48 13.70
N ILE A 42 -1.62 3.97 14.90
CA ILE A 42 -1.09 2.69 15.40
C ILE A 42 -1.50 1.54 14.48
N SER A 43 -2.77 1.46 14.07
CA SER A 43 -3.25 0.39 13.19
C SER A 43 -2.55 0.41 11.82
N TRP A 44 -2.25 1.60 11.30
CA TRP A 44 -1.46 1.73 10.07
C TRP A 44 0.00 1.30 10.28
N GLY A 45 0.63 1.71 11.38
CA GLY A 45 1.99 1.28 11.71
C GLY A 45 2.12 -0.24 11.85
N VAL A 46 1.17 -0.89 12.52
CA VAL A 46 1.11 -2.36 12.65
C VAL A 46 0.92 -3.02 11.29
N ALA A 47 0.05 -2.47 10.43
CA ALA A 47 -0.10 -2.97 9.06
C ALA A 47 1.19 -2.81 8.25
N GLY A 48 1.88 -1.67 8.36
CA GLY A 48 3.20 -1.45 7.75
C GLY A 48 4.24 -2.46 8.18
N ALA A 49 4.32 -2.74 9.48
CA ALA A 49 5.24 -3.73 10.04
C ALA A 49 4.93 -5.15 9.53
N LEU A 50 3.65 -5.54 9.49
CA LEU A 50 3.21 -6.83 8.94
C LEU A 50 3.60 -6.97 7.47
N VAL A 51 3.38 -5.94 6.67
CA VAL A 51 3.74 -5.91 5.25
C VAL A 51 5.25 -6.07 5.05
N MET A 52 6.05 -5.35 5.84
CA MET A 52 7.52 -5.49 5.82
C MET A 52 7.97 -6.89 6.26
N ALA A 53 7.35 -7.45 7.30
CA ALA A 53 7.66 -8.80 7.79
C ALA A 53 7.33 -9.87 6.74
N ILE A 54 6.21 -9.73 6.03
CA ILE A 54 5.83 -10.62 4.92
C ILE A 54 6.83 -10.48 3.76
N GLY A 55 7.23 -9.24 3.42
CA GLY A 55 8.21 -9.00 2.37
C GLY A 55 9.59 -9.57 2.70
N TRP A 56 10.05 -9.39 3.94
CA TRP A 56 11.28 -9.98 4.44
C TRP A 56 11.22 -11.51 4.47
N GLY A 57 10.10 -12.09 4.91
CA GLY A 57 9.87 -13.54 4.89
C GLY A 57 9.95 -14.12 3.48
N ALA A 58 9.31 -13.45 2.51
CA ALA A 58 9.37 -13.86 1.11
C ALA A 58 10.79 -13.75 0.52
N TYR A 59 11.56 -12.73 0.92
CA TYR A 59 12.97 -12.60 0.54
C TYR A 59 13.83 -13.72 1.14
N ALA A 60 13.66 -14.02 2.43
CA ALA A 60 14.43 -15.03 3.15
C ALA A 60 14.24 -16.45 2.60
N VAL A 61 13.04 -16.78 2.10
CA VAL A 61 12.73 -18.10 1.53
C VAL A 61 12.97 -18.21 0.02
N GLN A 62 13.59 -17.19 -0.60
CA GLN A 62 13.80 -17.11 -2.05
C GLN A 62 12.52 -17.42 -2.84
N ALA A 63 11.42 -16.78 -2.42
CA ALA A 63 10.11 -17.06 -2.98
C ALA A 63 10.08 -16.84 -4.51
N PRO A 64 9.25 -17.59 -5.25
CA PRO A 64 9.17 -17.49 -6.71
C PRO A 64 9.01 -16.04 -7.19
N PRO A 65 9.47 -15.69 -8.40
CA PRO A 65 9.50 -14.30 -8.88
C PRO A 65 8.14 -13.59 -8.85
N VAL A 66 7.03 -14.34 -8.92
CA VAL A 66 5.67 -13.82 -8.73
C VAL A 66 5.44 -13.30 -7.30
N ALA A 67 5.90 -14.04 -6.29
CA ALA A 67 5.82 -13.62 -4.89
C ALA A 67 6.70 -12.38 -4.62
N ALA A 68 7.86 -12.29 -5.27
CA ALA A 68 8.73 -11.12 -5.20
C ALA A 68 8.10 -9.85 -5.80
N ILE A 69 7.25 -9.97 -6.83
CA ILE A 69 6.48 -8.83 -7.36
C ILE A 69 5.39 -8.39 -6.38
N PHE A 70 4.70 -9.35 -5.75
CA PHE A 70 3.67 -9.04 -4.75
C PHE A 70 4.26 -8.33 -3.52
N THR A 71 5.39 -8.81 -3.01
CA THR A 71 6.06 -8.23 -1.84
C THR A 71 6.91 -7.00 -2.14
N GLY A 72 7.55 -6.94 -3.30
CA GLY A 72 8.44 -5.85 -3.69
C GLY A 72 7.73 -4.62 -4.26
N LEU A 73 6.52 -4.77 -4.80
CA LEU A 73 5.85 -3.69 -5.55
C LEU A 73 4.40 -3.44 -5.13
N ILE A 74 3.58 -4.49 -5.02
CA ILE A 74 2.14 -4.33 -4.72
C ILE A 74 1.91 -3.93 -3.25
N LEU A 75 2.60 -4.59 -2.33
CA LEU A 75 2.51 -4.33 -0.89
C LEU A 75 2.92 -2.90 -0.48
N PRO A 76 4.05 -2.35 -0.96
CA PRO A 76 4.39 -0.94 -0.73
C PRO A 76 3.35 0.04 -1.30
N ILE A 77 2.80 -0.24 -2.48
CA ILE A 77 1.78 0.62 -3.11
C ILE A 77 0.48 0.60 -2.31
N TRP A 78 0.07 -0.56 -1.80
CA TRP A 78 -1.08 -0.67 -0.91
C TRP A 78 -0.88 0.15 0.37
N LEU A 79 0.31 0.10 0.98
CA LEU A 79 0.65 0.91 2.15
C LEU A 79 0.62 2.40 1.85
N PHE A 80 1.15 2.81 0.70
CA PHE A 80 1.17 4.21 0.27
C PHE A 80 -0.26 4.73 0.04
N GLY A 81 -1.11 3.93 -0.62
CA GLY A 81 -2.54 4.21 -0.72
C GLY A 81 -3.19 4.33 0.65
N GLY A 82 -2.90 3.40 1.56
CA GLY A 82 -3.38 3.43 2.93
C GLY A 82 -2.98 4.67 3.71
N LEU A 83 -1.74 5.13 3.58
CA LEU A 83 -1.25 6.34 4.23
C LEU A 83 -2.02 7.57 3.72
N LEU A 84 -2.18 7.71 2.40
CA LEU A 84 -2.94 8.82 1.82
C LEU A 84 -4.41 8.79 2.25
N GLY A 85 -5.04 7.61 2.23
CA GLY A 85 -6.40 7.44 2.74
C GLY A 85 -6.53 7.90 4.19
N MET A 86 -5.57 7.52 5.04
CA MET A 86 -5.52 7.94 6.44
C MET A 86 -5.37 9.46 6.60
N ILE A 87 -4.43 10.07 5.87
CA ILE A 87 -4.20 11.53 5.89
C ILE A 87 -5.49 12.26 5.50
N VAL A 88 -6.13 11.86 4.40
CA VAL A 88 -7.37 12.48 3.92
C VAL A 88 -8.51 12.29 4.93
N GLY A 89 -8.62 11.10 5.52
CA GLY A 89 -9.65 10.80 6.53
C GLY A 89 -9.50 11.67 7.78
N LEU A 90 -8.28 11.80 8.29
CA LEU A 90 -7.96 12.62 9.46
C LEU A 90 -8.08 14.13 9.19
N ALA A 91 -7.60 14.60 8.03
CA ALA A 91 -7.75 16.00 7.62
C ALA A 91 -9.23 16.39 7.54
N ARG A 92 -10.08 15.51 6.98
CA ARG A 92 -11.53 15.74 6.91
C ARG A 92 -12.20 15.71 8.29
N GLN A 93 -11.72 14.92 9.23
CA GLN A 93 -12.20 14.98 10.62
C GLN A 93 -11.78 16.29 11.31
N ALA A 94 -10.55 16.75 11.09
CA ALA A 94 -10.05 17.98 11.68
C ALA A 94 -10.83 19.21 11.20
N LEU A 95 -11.17 19.28 9.90
CA LEU A 95 -11.99 20.34 9.32
C LEU A 95 -13.46 20.36 9.78
N ARG A 96 -13.93 19.29 10.44
CA ARG A 96 -15.30 19.20 10.98
C ARG A 96 -15.40 19.62 12.44
N LYS A 97 -14.26 19.88 13.09
CA LYS A 97 -14.19 20.42 14.44
C LYS A 97 -13.95 21.92 14.38
#